data_AF-Y0KKG3-F1
#
_entry.id   AF-Y0KKG3-F1
#
_cell.length_a   1.000
_cell.length_b   1.000
_cell.length_c   1.000
_cell.angle_alpha   90.00
_cell.angle_beta   90.00
_cell.angle_gamma   90.00
#
_symmetry.space_group_name_H-M   'P 1'
#
loop_
_entity.id
_entity.type
_entity.pdbx_description
1 polymer ?
#
loop_
_entity_poly.entity_id
_entity_poly.type
_entity_poly.pdbx_seq_one_letter_code
_entity_poly.pdbx_strand_id
1 'polypeptide(L)'
;MNNNKLVLLSRFAAQARRFIGVVNVTKMSTDHAYAIQTILSAHASKNTDLKDLAKKVSLTLNINHQLLNAIEHFLNEYIETQDLAKVEYYLHQFAQFIYDIPAEGVAYRRAVSQYLAQLEEMERPFCTQMIRAFYPYWMAEFTYQGSQQLSIHSIDFRNLTQTPKSLLDLWEKAESELLSDAEMMLLSHFTKDMLEKEIANDAVDSRKKIAKILTVELRNHQAKTHFDYRLTVEKIQALINKHDLKAFFVQVSRDFYYFWNANADQNQHPEYSI
;
A
#
# COMPACT_ATOMS: atom_id res chain seq x y z
N MET A 1 36.16 -0.01 7.71
CA MET A 1 35.41 -1.04 6.95
C MET A 1 35.98 -2.40 7.30
N ASN A 2 35.13 -3.39 7.63
CA ASN A 2 35.58 -4.74 7.97
C ASN A 2 36.01 -5.49 6.67
N ASN A 3 37.07 -6.32 6.69
CA ASN A 3 37.61 -6.98 5.49
C ASN A 3 36.54 -7.76 4.71
N ASN A 4 35.62 -8.42 5.43
CA ASN A 4 34.51 -9.16 4.83
C ASN A 4 33.52 -8.25 4.08
N LYS A 5 33.30 -7.01 4.53
CA LYS A 5 32.43 -6.04 3.84
C LYS A 5 33.05 -5.59 2.51
N LEU A 6 34.36 -5.35 2.50
CA LEU A 6 35.07 -4.89 1.30
C LEU A 6 35.14 -5.99 0.23
N VAL A 7 35.36 -7.24 0.63
CA VAL A 7 35.32 -8.40 -0.29
C VAL A 7 33.93 -8.57 -0.91
N LEU A 8 32.86 -8.48 -0.09
CA LEU A 8 31.49 -8.58 -0.59
C LEU A 8 31.15 -7.48 -1.60
N LEU A 9 31.48 -6.22 -1.29
CA LEU A 9 31.21 -5.09 -2.18
C LEU A 9 32.03 -5.17 -3.47
N SER A 10 33.27 -5.67 -3.40
CA SER A 10 34.11 -5.87 -4.59
C SER A 10 33.54 -6.96 -5.51
N ARG A 11 33.06 -8.06 -4.92
CA ARG A 11 32.37 -9.12 -5.67
C ARG A 11 31.07 -8.61 -6.30
N PHE A 12 30.29 -7.85 -5.55
CA PHE A 12 29.07 -7.21 -6.05
C PHE A 12 29.38 -6.27 -7.23
N ALA A 13 30.35 -5.37 -7.08
CA ALA A 13 30.72 -4.42 -8.14
C ALA A 13 31.22 -5.10 -9.42
N ALA A 14 31.99 -6.19 -9.28
CA ALA A 14 32.46 -6.98 -10.43
C ALA A 14 31.30 -7.60 -11.21
N GLN A 15 30.28 -8.11 -10.51
CA GLN A 15 29.11 -8.72 -11.13
C GLN A 15 28.13 -7.68 -11.68
N ALA A 16 27.89 -6.62 -10.92
CA ALA A 16 27.04 -5.49 -11.30
C ALA A 16 27.50 -4.82 -12.59
N ARG A 17 28.82 -4.77 -12.85
CA ARG A 17 29.40 -4.17 -14.07
C ARG A 17 28.77 -4.65 -15.38
N ARG A 18 28.36 -5.92 -15.44
CA ARG A 18 27.75 -6.52 -16.64
C ARG A 18 26.29 -6.15 -16.85
N PHE A 19 25.58 -5.73 -15.80
CA PHE A 19 24.12 -5.58 -15.83
C PHE A 19 23.67 -4.14 -15.59
N ILE A 20 24.35 -3.41 -14.69
CA ILE A 20 23.96 -2.06 -14.28
C ILE A 20 25.10 -1.04 -14.46
N GLY A 21 26.24 -1.46 -15.01
CA GLY A 21 27.38 -0.59 -15.27
C GLY A 21 28.36 -0.46 -14.09
N VAL A 22 29.29 0.49 -14.19
CA VAL A 22 30.41 0.61 -13.24
C VAL A 22 29.91 1.05 -11.86
N VAL A 23 30.15 0.20 -10.86
CA VAL A 23 29.82 0.47 -9.46
C VAL A 23 31.06 0.97 -8.70
N ASN A 24 30.93 2.12 -8.06
CA ASN A 24 31.97 2.67 -7.20
C ASN A 24 31.79 2.17 -5.75
N VAL A 25 32.62 1.20 -5.36
CA VAL A 25 32.60 0.58 -4.02
C VAL A 25 32.80 1.60 -2.89
N THR A 26 33.62 2.62 -3.10
CA THR A 26 33.87 3.68 -2.11
C THR A 26 32.64 4.58 -1.95
N LYS A 27 31.94 4.90 -3.04
CA LYS A 27 30.68 5.64 -2.97
C LYS A 27 29.58 4.82 -2.31
N MET A 28 29.52 3.52 -2.56
CA MET A 28 28.53 2.65 -1.89
C MET A 28 28.64 2.63 -0.36
N SER A 29 29.81 2.93 0.21
CA SER A 29 30.00 2.96 1.68
C SER A 29 29.89 4.36 2.29
N THR A 30 29.88 5.42 1.46
CA THR A 30 29.91 6.81 1.92
C THR A 30 28.65 7.59 1.54
N ASP A 31 28.05 7.28 0.40
CA ASP A 31 26.86 7.91 -0.14
C ASP A 31 25.69 6.91 -0.11
N HIS A 32 24.75 7.14 0.81
CA HIS A 32 23.59 6.28 1.01
C HIS A 32 22.68 6.27 -0.22
N ALA A 33 22.43 7.43 -0.84
CA ALA A 33 21.56 7.52 -2.02
C ALA A 33 22.15 6.73 -3.20
N TYR A 34 23.46 6.87 -3.43
CA TYR A 34 24.16 6.09 -4.47
C TYR A 34 24.13 4.59 -4.18
N ALA A 35 24.38 4.18 -2.93
CA ALA A 35 24.32 2.78 -2.54
C ALA A 35 22.93 2.19 -2.81
N ILE A 36 21.87 2.93 -2.47
CA ILE A 36 20.49 2.50 -2.64
C ILE A 36 20.11 2.35 -4.10
N GLN A 37 20.39 3.36 -4.93
CA GLN A 37 20.09 3.30 -6.35
C GLN A 37 20.79 2.12 -7.04
N THR A 38 22.05 1.87 -6.64
CA THR A 38 22.85 0.77 -7.16
C THR A 38 22.27 -0.60 -6.74
N ILE A 39 21.87 -0.74 -5.47
CA ILE A 39 21.25 -1.96 -4.95
C ILE A 39 19.90 -2.24 -5.62
N LEU A 40 19.04 -1.22 -5.75
CA LEU A 40 17.73 -1.34 -6.39
C LEU A 40 17.87 -1.73 -7.87
N SER A 41 18.82 -1.11 -8.57
CA SER A 41 19.11 -1.43 -9.98
C SER A 41 19.64 -2.85 -10.14
N ALA A 42 20.51 -3.31 -9.23
CA ALA A 42 20.99 -4.69 -9.20
C ALA A 42 19.87 -5.69 -8.93
N HIS A 43 18.94 -5.35 -8.03
CA HIS A 43 17.76 -6.15 -7.71
C HIS A 43 16.74 -6.22 -8.86
N ALA A 44 16.64 -5.17 -9.67
CA ALA A 44 15.82 -5.15 -10.88
C ALA A 44 16.40 -5.98 -12.04
N SER A 45 17.67 -6.42 -11.93
CA SER A 45 18.32 -7.16 -13.01
C SER A 45 17.75 -8.57 -13.16
N LYS A 46 17.68 -9.10 -14.38
CA LYS A 46 17.20 -10.47 -14.64
C LYS A 46 18.12 -11.58 -14.10
N ASN A 47 19.26 -11.24 -13.49
CA ASN A 47 20.25 -12.20 -13.02
C ASN A 47 20.04 -12.53 -11.54
N THR A 48 19.65 -13.76 -11.24
CA THR A 48 19.38 -14.26 -9.88
C THR A 48 20.56 -14.06 -8.94
N ASP A 49 21.78 -14.36 -9.40
CA ASP A 49 22.99 -14.22 -8.60
C ASP A 49 23.27 -12.75 -8.20
N LEU A 50 22.96 -11.80 -9.09
CA LEU A 50 23.10 -10.37 -8.80
C LEU A 50 22.01 -9.88 -7.85
N LYS A 51 20.77 -10.38 -7.97
CA LYS A 51 19.70 -10.11 -6.99
C LYS A 51 20.11 -10.59 -5.59
N ASP A 52 20.65 -11.80 -5.49
CA ASP A 52 21.11 -12.37 -4.20
C ASP A 52 22.29 -11.59 -3.60
N LEU A 53 23.22 -11.13 -4.44
CA LEU A 53 24.31 -10.27 -3.98
C LEU A 53 23.80 -8.90 -3.54
N ALA A 54 22.82 -8.32 -4.23
CA ALA A 54 22.20 -7.05 -3.84
C ALA A 54 21.57 -7.16 -2.44
N LYS A 55 20.85 -8.25 -2.15
CA LYS A 55 20.29 -8.53 -0.80
C LYS A 55 21.38 -8.67 0.26
N LYS A 56 22.43 -9.44 -0.01
CA LYS A 56 23.56 -9.61 0.91
C LYS A 56 24.26 -8.28 1.21
N VAL A 57 24.45 -7.44 0.20
CA VAL A 57 25.03 -6.10 0.35
C VAL A 57 24.09 -5.20 1.15
N SER A 58 22.80 -5.19 0.84
CA SER A 58 21.76 -4.46 1.58
C SER A 58 21.75 -4.81 3.07
N LEU A 59 21.76 -6.10 3.43
CA LEU A 59 21.86 -6.56 4.81
C LEU A 59 23.17 -6.14 5.49
N THR A 60 24.29 -6.25 4.77
CA THR A 60 25.62 -5.94 5.32
C THR A 60 25.84 -4.45 5.58
N LEU A 61 25.20 -3.60 4.76
CA LEU A 61 25.20 -2.15 4.90
C LEU A 61 24.06 -1.66 5.81
N ASN A 62 23.11 -2.52 6.16
CA ASN A 62 21.86 -2.20 6.86
C ASN A 62 21.04 -1.13 6.10
N ILE A 63 20.94 -1.28 4.78
CA ILE A 63 20.27 -0.34 3.88
C ILE A 63 19.12 -1.06 3.18
N ASN A 64 17.87 -0.67 3.46
CA ASN A 64 16.66 -1.01 2.68
C ASN A 64 16.39 -2.49 2.43
N HIS A 65 16.88 -3.37 3.31
CA HIS A 65 16.59 -4.80 3.22
C HIS A 65 15.08 -5.10 3.33
N GLN A 66 14.37 -4.33 4.16
CA GLN A 66 12.91 -4.40 4.30
C GLN A 66 12.19 -4.10 2.98
N LEU A 67 12.60 -3.05 2.26
CA LEU A 67 12.00 -2.72 0.97
C LEU A 67 12.27 -3.81 -0.08
N LEU A 68 13.48 -4.38 -0.11
CA LEU A 68 13.79 -5.48 -1.03
C LEU A 68 12.96 -6.73 -0.73
N ASN A 69 12.77 -7.06 0.55
CA ASN A 69 11.92 -8.17 0.96
C ASN A 69 10.46 -7.93 0.56
N ALA A 70 9.92 -6.73 0.80
CA ALA A 70 8.56 -6.37 0.40
C ALA A 70 8.36 -6.54 -1.12
N ILE A 71 9.32 -6.06 -1.93
CA ILE A 71 9.28 -6.19 -3.39
C ILE A 71 9.29 -7.66 -3.80
N GLU A 72 10.15 -8.48 -3.20
CA GLU A 72 10.21 -9.91 -3.50
C GLU A 72 8.93 -10.64 -3.10
N HIS A 73 8.40 -10.40 -1.91
CA HIS A 73 7.13 -10.98 -1.45
C HIS A 73 5.99 -10.62 -2.41
N PHE A 74 5.87 -9.34 -2.76
CA PHE A 74 4.84 -8.89 -3.70
C PHE A 74 5.00 -9.52 -5.08
N LEU A 75 6.22 -9.52 -5.65
CA LEU A 75 6.46 -10.08 -6.98
C LEU A 75 6.23 -11.59 -7.02
N ASN A 76 6.59 -12.32 -5.96
CA ASN A 76 6.37 -13.76 -5.84
C ASN A 76 4.89 -14.14 -5.83
N GLU A 77 4.04 -13.32 -5.20
CA GLU A 77 2.59 -13.51 -5.22
C GLU A 77 1.95 -13.05 -6.55
N TYR A 78 2.61 -12.13 -7.27
CA TYR A 78 2.13 -11.61 -8.57
C TYR A 78 2.57 -12.44 -9.80
N ILE A 79 3.34 -13.53 -9.60
CA ILE A 79 3.95 -14.37 -10.66
C ILE A 79 2.92 -14.91 -11.68
N GLU A 80 1.66 -15.01 -11.30
CA GLU A 80 0.63 -15.70 -12.08
C GLU A 80 -0.13 -14.79 -13.06
N THR A 81 0.30 -13.54 -13.25
CA THR A 81 -0.35 -12.55 -14.12
C THR A 81 0.45 -12.29 -15.41
N GLN A 82 -0.24 -11.94 -16.50
CA GLN A 82 0.40 -11.60 -17.79
C GLN A 82 1.25 -10.32 -17.72
N ASP A 83 1.10 -9.50 -16.67
CA ASP A 83 1.70 -8.18 -16.53
C ASP A 83 2.95 -8.14 -15.62
N LEU A 84 3.51 -9.29 -15.21
CA LEU A 84 4.62 -9.36 -14.25
C LEU A 84 5.82 -8.47 -14.63
N ALA A 85 6.23 -8.46 -15.90
CA ALA A 85 7.35 -7.64 -16.36
C ALA A 85 7.05 -6.13 -16.25
N LYS A 86 5.79 -5.75 -16.47
CA LYS A 86 5.33 -4.37 -16.35
C LYS A 86 5.27 -3.95 -14.88
N VAL A 87 4.77 -4.81 -14.01
CA VAL A 87 4.77 -4.61 -12.56
C VAL A 87 6.18 -4.50 -12.01
N GLU A 88 7.08 -5.42 -12.38
CA GLU A 88 8.48 -5.38 -11.94
C GLU A 88 9.13 -4.05 -12.35
N TYR A 89 8.90 -3.57 -13.57
CA TYR A 89 9.43 -2.29 -14.03
C TYR A 89 8.95 -1.09 -13.18
N TYR A 90 7.63 -0.86 -13.07
CA TYR A 90 7.12 0.31 -12.35
C TYR A 90 7.33 0.20 -10.84
N LEU A 91 7.33 -1.00 -10.27
CA LEU A 91 7.59 -1.18 -8.85
C LEU A 91 9.05 -0.79 -8.51
N HIS A 92 10.02 -1.15 -9.35
CA HIS A 92 11.41 -0.73 -9.13
C HIS A 92 11.62 0.78 -9.34
N GLN A 93 10.86 1.42 -10.24
CA GLN A 93 10.86 2.89 -10.36
C GLN A 93 10.26 3.54 -9.11
N PHE A 94 9.10 3.05 -8.66
CA PHE A 94 8.44 3.53 -7.44
C PHE A 94 9.29 3.31 -6.18
N ALA A 95 10.06 2.23 -6.10
CA ALA A 95 10.98 1.95 -5.00
C ALA A 95 11.98 3.10 -4.76
N GLN A 96 12.35 3.86 -5.80
CA GLN A 96 13.22 5.04 -5.69
C GLN A 96 12.56 6.24 -4.99
N PHE A 97 11.25 6.21 -4.77
CA PHE A 97 10.51 7.27 -4.06
C PHE A 97 10.25 6.93 -2.60
N ILE A 98 10.23 5.63 -2.26
CA ILE A 98 9.88 5.14 -0.92
C ILE A 98 11.06 4.54 -0.16
N TYR A 99 12.28 4.67 -0.69
CA TYR A 99 13.45 4.00 -0.11
C TYR A 99 13.94 4.64 1.19
N ASP A 100 13.69 5.93 1.42
CA ASP A 100 14.17 6.67 2.59
C ASP A 100 13.06 7.52 3.18
N ILE A 101 11.83 6.98 3.12
CA ILE A 101 10.68 7.57 3.77
C ILE A 101 10.41 6.83 5.09
N PRO A 102 9.89 7.51 6.12
CA PRO A 102 9.42 6.83 7.30
C PRO A 102 8.26 5.89 6.94
N ALA A 103 8.15 4.77 7.67
CA ALA A 103 7.13 3.75 7.49
C ALA A 103 5.75 4.19 7.98
N GLU A 104 5.24 5.26 7.38
CA GLU A 104 4.01 5.93 7.74
C GLU A 104 3.15 6.13 6.50
N GLY A 105 1.84 5.90 6.63
CA GLY A 105 0.91 6.07 5.52
C GLY A 105 0.93 7.48 4.90
N VAL A 106 1.21 8.53 5.69
CA VAL A 106 1.34 9.91 5.19
C VAL A 106 2.56 10.05 4.27
N ALA A 107 3.71 9.55 4.70
CA ALA A 107 4.94 9.63 3.91
C ALA A 107 4.85 8.76 2.65
N TYR A 108 4.24 7.58 2.75
CA TYR A 108 3.99 6.72 1.61
C TYR A 108 3.10 7.42 0.57
N ARG A 109 1.96 7.98 0.97
CA ARG A 109 1.09 8.73 0.06
C ARG A 109 1.79 9.89 -0.62
N ARG A 110 2.63 10.63 0.10
CA ARG A 110 3.43 11.71 -0.50
C ARG A 110 4.33 11.19 -1.61
N ALA A 111 5.01 10.06 -1.38
CA ALA A 111 5.83 9.39 -2.38
C ALA A 111 5.00 8.87 -3.55
N VAL A 112 3.80 8.32 -3.30
CA VAL A 112 2.84 7.92 -4.35
C VAL A 112 2.48 9.12 -5.24
N SER A 113 2.08 10.24 -4.65
CA SER A 113 1.69 11.43 -5.41
C SER A 113 2.86 12.00 -6.23
N GLN A 114 4.08 12.01 -5.66
CA GLN A 114 5.27 12.42 -6.39
C GLN A 114 5.59 11.51 -7.58
N TYR A 115 5.48 10.20 -7.39
CA TYR A 115 5.71 9.23 -8.46
C TYR A 115 4.65 9.31 -9.55
N LEU A 116 3.36 9.31 -9.18
CA LEU A 116 2.25 9.38 -10.15
C LEU A 116 2.25 10.69 -10.94
N ALA A 117 2.75 11.79 -10.37
CA ALA A 117 2.90 13.05 -11.07
C ALA A 117 3.90 12.98 -12.24
N GLN A 118 4.87 12.08 -12.20
CA GLN A 118 5.88 11.88 -13.25
C GLN A 118 5.42 10.94 -14.36
N LEU A 119 4.32 10.21 -14.15
CA LEU A 119 3.81 9.24 -15.12
C LEU A 119 2.85 9.88 -16.12
N GLU A 120 2.84 9.30 -17.33
CA GLU A 120 1.87 9.60 -18.37
C GLU A 120 0.45 9.22 -17.94
N GLU A 121 -0.54 9.96 -18.44
CA GLU A 121 -1.95 9.81 -18.01
C GLU A 121 -2.50 8.40 -18.26
N MET A 122 -2.07 7.73 -19.32
CA MET A 122 -2.46 6.36 -19.64
C MET A 122 -1.89 5.31 -18.67
N GLU A 123 -0.77 5.60 -18.01
CA GLU A 123 -0.07 4.65 -17.12
C GLU A 123 -0.52 4.79 -15.66
N ARG A 124 -1.05 5.97 -15.29
CA ARG A 124 -1.48 6.29 -13.92
C ARG A 124 -2.49 5.32 -13.32
N PRO A 125 -3.55 4.86 -14.02
CA PRO A 125 -4.53 3.95 -13.43
C PRO A 125 -3.89 2.61 -13.03
N PHE A 126 -3.05 2.05 -13.90
CA PHE A 126 -2.33 0.80 -13.66
C PHE A 126 -1.37 0.96 -12.47
N CYS A 127 -0.53 2.00 -12.48
CA CYS A 127 0.44 2.24 -11.42
C CYS A 127 -0.24 2.51 -10.08
N THR A 128 -1.38 3.23 -10.08
CA THR A 128 -2.16 3.47 -8.86
C THR A 128 -2.65 2.16 -8.24
N GLN A 129 -3.20 1.24 -9.05
CA GLN A 129 -3.65 -0.06 -8.55
C GLN A 129 -2.48 -0.89 -8.03
N MET A 130 -1.38 -0.96 -8.78
CA MET A 130 -0.16 -1.67 -8.38
C MET A 130 0.41 -1.15 -7.04
N ILE A 131 0.54 0.18 -6.89
CA ILE A 131 1.10 0.80 -5.67
C ILE A 131 0.21 0.58 -4.46
N ARG A 132 -1.12 0.60 -4.64
CA ARG A 132 -2.07 0.27 -3.58
C ARG A 132 -1.95 -1.19 -3.17
N ALA A 133 -1.87 -2.09 -4.15
CA ALA A 133 -1.67 -3.53 -3.91
C ALA A 133 -0.32 -3.83 -3.22
N PHE A 134 0.71 -3.03 -3.47
CA PHE A 134 2.03 -3.18 -2.87
C PHE A 134 2.10 -2.69 -1.41
N TYR A 135 1.27 -1.70 -1.03
CA TYR A 135 1.32 -1.05 0.28
C TYR A 135 1.26 -2.00 1.50
N PRO A 136 0.39 -3.04 1.53
CA PRO A 136 0.37 -4.02 2.63
C PRO A 136 1.71 -4.72 2.85
N TYR A 137 2.41 -5.12 1.78
CA TYR A 137 3.70 -5.81 1.86
C TYR A 137 4.78 -4.88 2.38
N TRP A 138 4.79 -3.64 1.90
CA TRP A 138 5.69 -2.62 2.40
C TRP A 138 5.47 -2.40 3.90
N MET A 139 4.23 -2.13 4.33
CA MET A 139 3.92 -1.91 5.76
C MET A 139 4.23 -3.11 6.65
N ALA A 140 4.04 -4.34 6.16
CA ALA A 140 4.34 -5.55 6.93
C ALA A 140 5.83 -5.62 7.34
N GLU A 141 6.75 -5.25 6.46
CA GLU A 141 8.20 -5.28 6.73
C GLU A 141 8.66 -4.24 7.76
N PHE A 142 7.89 -3.18 7.98
CA PHE A 142 8.21 -2.13 8.96
C PHE A 142 7.43 -2.20 10.27
N THR A 143 6.26 -2.83 10.26
CA THR A 143 5.39 -2.93 11.46
C THR A 143 5.78 -4.12 12.36
N TYR A 144 6.53 -5.11 11.85
CA TYR A 144 6.73 -6.42 12.49
C TYR A 144 8.15 -6.76 12.98
N GLN A 145 8.80 -5.88 13.77
CA GLN A 145 10.02 -6.26 14.52
C GLN A 145 9.75 -7.06 15.82
N GLY A 146 8.70 -7.88 15.89
CA GLY A 146 8.32 -8.55 17.16
C GLY A 146 7.55 -9.86 17.12
N SER A 147 7.03 -10.35 16.00
CA SER A 147 6.27 -11.62 16.01
C SER A 147 6.41 -12.38 14.70
N GLN A 148 7.10 -13.53 14.76
CA GLN A 148 7.17 -14.58 13.74
C GLN A 148 5.80 -15.26 13.46
N GLN A 149 4.68 -14.58 13.69
CA GLN A 149 3.33 -15.16 13.59
C GLN A 149 2.30 -14.15 13.07
N LEU A 150 2.66 -13.37 12.06
CA LEU A 150 1.69 -13.26 10.98
C LEU A 150 2.07 -14.34 9.98
N SER A 151 1.28 -15.41 9.98
CA SER A 151 1.00 -16.06 8.71
C SER A 151 0.58 -14.94 7.77
N ILE A 152 1.50 -14.50 6.91
CA ILE A 152 1.16 -13.88 5.65
C ILE A 152 0.33 -14.96 4.99
N HIS A 153 -0.98 -14.95 5.27
CA HIS A 153 -1.94 -15.57 4.40
C HIS A 153 -1.65 -14.90 3.09
N SER A 154 -0.98 -15.67 2.23
CA SER A 154 -0.80 -15.40 0.82
C SER A 154 -1.94 -14.52 0.40
N ILE A 155 -1.68 -13.24 0.14
CA ILE A 155 -2.68 -12.39 -0.49
C ILE A 155 -2.66 -12.88 -1.93
N ASP A 156 -3.30 -14.02 -2.10
CA ASP A 156 -3.54 -14.66 -3.37
C ASP A 156 -4.35 -13.62 -4.14
N PHE A 157 -3.71 -12.99 -5.12
CA PHE A 157 -4.36 -12.02 -5.99
C PHE A 157 -5.54 -12.66 -6.76
N ARG A 158 -5.68 -14.01 -6.74
CA ARG A 158 -6.88 -14.73 -7.19
C ARG A 158 -8.01 -14.75 -6.15
N ASN A 159 -7.70 -14.56 -4.86
CA ASN A 159 -8.66 -14.47 -3.73
C ASN A 159 -9.25 -13.08 -3.51
N LEU A 160 -9.06 -12.11 -4.41
CA LEU A 160 -9.98 -10.97 -4.55
C LEU A 160 -11.44 -11.40 -4.80
N THR A 161 -11.66 -12.70 -5.05
CA THR A 161 -12.95 -13.36 -5.23
C THR A 161 -13.44 -14.13 -4.00
N GLN A 162 -12.68 -14.22 -2.90
CA GLN A 162 -13.22 -14.80 -1.67
C GLN A 162 -14.19 -13.80 -1.06
N THR A 163 -15.46 -14.19 -1.01
CA THR A 163 -16.49 -13.45 -0.29
C THR A 163 -16.05 -13.33 1.18
N PRO A 164 -15.91 -12.09 1.71
CA PRO A 164 -15.54 -11.90 3.11
C PRO A 164 -16.54 -12.66 3.99
N LYS A 165 -16.03 -13.43 4.95
CA LYS A 165 -16.86 -14.31 5.80
C LYS A 165 -17.29 -13.61 7.08
N SER A 166 -16.59 -12.54 7.45
CA SER A 166 -16.87 -11.77 8.66
C SER A 166 -16.59 -10.26 8.49
N LEU A 167 -17.13 -9.45 9.42
CA LEU A 167 -16.80 -8.03 9.53
C LEU A 167 -15.33 -7.78 9.89
N LEU A 168 -14.69 -8.73 10.60
CA LEU A 168 -13.27 -8.62 10.95
C LEU A 168 -12.39 -8.75 9.71
N ASP A 169 -12.74 -9.63 8.78
CA ASP A 169 -12.04 -9.77 7.50
C ASP A 169 -12.08 -8.47 6.70
N LEU A 170 -13.26 -7.82 6.68
CA LEU A 170 -13.45 -6.52 6.06
C LEU A 170 -12.65 -5.42 6.76
N TRP A 171 -12.53 -5.49 8.08
CA TRP A 171 -11.74 -4.55 8.87
C TRP A 171 -10.25 -4.67 8.57
N GLU A 172 -9.70 -5.89 8.62
CA GLU A 172 -8.28 -6.15 8.34
C GLU A 172 -7.91 -5.75 6.91
N LYS A 173 -8.79 -6.07 5.95
CA LYS A 173 -8.65 -5.61 4.57
C LYS A 173 -8.69 -4.09 4.47
N ALA A 174 -9.64 -3.43 5.12
CA ALA A 174 -9.72 -1.98 5.08
C ALA A 174 -8.48 -1.32 5.73
N GLU A 175 -7.91 -1.92 6.77
CA GLU A 175 -6.70 -1.42 7.42
C GLU A 175 -5.46 -1.46 6.54
N SER A 176 -5.32 -2.52 5.74
CA SER A 176 -4.21 -2.67 4.80
C SER A 176 -4.38 -1.84 3.52
N GLU A 177 -5.56 -1.28 3.28
CA GLU A 177 -5.86 -0.51 2.08
C GLU A 177 -5.39 0.94 2.16
N LEU A 178 -4.74 1.40 1.07
CA LEU A 178 -4.35 2.79 0.91
C LEU A 178 -5.54 3.62 0.41
N LEU A 179 -5.94 4.60 1.21
CA LEU A 179 -6.99 5.55 0.85
C LEU A 179 -6.42 6.71 0.02
N SER A 180 -7.20 7.15 -0.98
CA SER A 180 -6.98 8.40 -1.72
C SER A 180 -7.23 9.63 -0.86
N ASP A 181 -6.78 10.79 -1.33
CA ASP A 181 -6.99 12.06 -0.63
C ASP A 181 -8.47 12.41 -0.46
N ALA A 182 -9.31 12.14 -1.47
CA ALA A 182 -10.75 12.33 -1.39
C ALA A 182 -11.40 11.41 -0.32
N GLU A 183 -10.98 10.14 -0.27
CA GLU A 183 -11.47 9.17 0.73
C GLU A 183 -11.05 9.56 2.14
N MET A 184 -9.83 10.06 2.32
CA MET A 184 -9.38 10.55 3.63
C MET A 184 -10.09 11.84 4.04
N MET A 185 -10.31 12.76 3.11
CA MET A 185 -11.05 14.00 3.35
C MET A 185 -12.48 13.68 3.77
N LEU A 186 -13.13 12.72 3.08
CA LEU A 186 -14.43 12.19 3.45
C LEU A 186 -14.46 11.67 4.89
N LEU A 187 -13.51 10.79 5.25
CA LEU A 187 -13.41 10.25 6.61
C LEU A 187 -13.07 11.32 7.66
N SER A 188 -12.26 12.33 7.29
CA SER A 188 -11.90 13.45 8.15
C SER A 188 -13.12 14.32 8.46
N HIS A 189 -13.94 14.66 7.45
CA HIS A 189 -15.20 15.39 7.66
C HIS A 189 -16.16 14.63 8.55
N PHE A 190 -16.31 13.32 8.31
CA PHE A 190 -17.14 12.46 9.17
C PHE A 190 -16.63 12.43 10.62
N THR A 191 -15.32 12.32 10.82
CA THR A 191 -14.71 12.31 12.15
C THR A 191 -14.89 13.66 12.86
N LYS A 192 -14.70 14.77 12.13
CA LYS A 192 -14.84 16.13 12.66
C LYS A 192 -16.27 16.41 13.13
N ASP A 193 -17.28 16.02 12.34
CA ASP A 193 -18.70 16.16 12.73
C ASP A 193 -19.04 15.40 14.02
N MET A 194 -18.47 14.20 14.22
CA MET A 194 -18.67 13.44 15.45
C MET A 194 -18.02 14.10 16.67
N LEU A 195 -16.83 14.69 16.50
CA LEU A 195 -16.13 15.42 17.56
C LEU A 195 -16.88 16.71 17.93
N GLU A 196 -17.43 17.43 16.94
CA GLU A 196 -18.28 18.61 17.17
C GLU A 196 -19.59 18.27 17.90
N LYS A 197 -20.08 17.03 17.75
CA LYS A 197 -21.24 16.49 18.47
C LYS A 197 -20.90 15.92 19.86
N GLU A 198 -19.68 16.14 20.35
CA GLU A 198 -19.18 15.67 21.65
C GLU A 198 -19.34 14.15 21.87
N ILE A 199 -19.26 13.36 20.79
CA ILE A 199 -19.29 11.91 20.89
C ILE A 199 -18.01 11.42 21.58
N ALA A 200 -18.15 10.47 22.51
CA ALA A 200 -17.02 9.88 23.23
C ALA A 200 -15.96 9.28 22.28
N ASN A 201 -14.68 9.44 22.60
CA ASN A 201 -13.56 9.09 21.71
C ASN A 201 -13.55 7.61 21.29
N ASP A 202 -13.91 6.70 22.19
CA ASP A 202 -14.02 5.26 21.92
C ASP A 202 -15.15 4.93 20.93
N ALA A 203 -16.25 5.66 21.02
CA ALA A 203 -17.34 5.60 20.05
C ALA A 203 -16.95 6.22 18.70
N VAL A 204 -16.18 7.32 18.68
CA VAL A 204 -15.63 7.93 17.46
C VAL A 204 -14.72 6.95 16.73
N ASP A 205 -13.80 6.29 17.44
CA ASP A 205 -12.90 5.30 16.84
C ASP A 205 -13.69 4.17 16.19
N SER A 206 -14.63 3.56 16.92
CA SER A 206 -15.46 2.47 16.40
C SER A 206 -16.27 2.87 15.16
N ARG A 207 -16.78 4.11 15.12
CA ARG A 207 -17.51 4.66 13.96
C ARG A 207 -16.59 4.92 12.77
N LYS A 208 -15.39 5.46 13.01
CA LYS A 208 -14.35 5.67 11.99
C LYS A 208 -13.93 4.35 11.34
N LYS A 209 -13.84 3.28 12.14
CA LYS A 209 -13.53 1.94 11.62
C LYS A 209 -14.57 1.46 10.59
N ILE A 210 -15.84 1.57 10.95
CA ILE A 210 -16.95 1.20 10.07
C ILE A 210 -17.00 2.08 8.81
N ALA A 211 -16.79 3.40 8.95
CA ALA A 211 -16.74 4.32 7.82
C ALA A 211 -15.60 3.98 6.85
N LYS A 212 -14.43 3.56 7.36
CA LYS A 212 -13.31 3.11 6.54
C LYS A 212 -13.64 1.83 5.77
N ILE A 213 -14.29 0.85 6.40
CA ILE A 213 -14.79 -0.36 5.72
C ILE A 213 -15.75 0.02 4.60
N LEU A 214 -16.74 0.88 4.88
CA LEU A 214 -17.71 1.35 3.89
C LEU A 214 -17.00 2.03 2.72
N THR A 215 -16.03 2.90 2.99
CA THR A 215 -15.27 3.62 1.95
C THR A 215 -14.57 2.64 1.00
N VAL A 216 -13.84 1.67 1.54
CA VAL A 216 -13.13 0.66 0.76
C VAL A 216 -14.09 -0.22 -0.05
N GLU A 217 -15.18 -0.68 0.56
CA GLU A 217 -16.13 -1.57 -0.11
C GLU A 217 -16.96 -0.86 -1.16
N LEU A 218 -17.36 0.40 -0.94
CA LEU A 218 -18.03 1.22 -1.95
C LEU A 218 -17.13 1.45 -3.17
N ARG A 219 -15.83 1.70 -2.95
CA ARG A 219 -14.84 1.79 -4.01
C ARG A 219 -14.70 0.47 -4.78
N ASN A 220 -14.56 -0.65 -4.07
CA ASN A 220 -14.40 -1.97 -4.69
C ASN A 220 -15.60 -2.34 -5.58
N HIS A 221 -16.80 -1.91 -5.18
CA HIS A 221 -18.02 -2.10 -5.96
C HIS A 221 -18.29 -0.99 -6.99
N GLN A 222 -17.40 0.00 -7.11
CA GLN A 222 -17.57 1.18 -7.96
C GLN A 222 -18.93 1.86 -7.77
N ALA A 223 -19.37 1.96 -6.51
CA ALA A 223 -20.65 2.51 -6.15
C ALA A 223 -20.74 3.99 -6.56
N LYS A 224 -21.80 4.35 -7.30
CA LYS A 224 -22.06 5.73 -7.75
C LYS A 224 -23.42 6.25 -7.35
N THR A 225 -24.34 5.35 -7.00
CA THR A 225 -25.73 5.68 -6.72
C THR A 225 -26.12 5.32 -5.29
N HIS A 226 -27.22 5.91 -4.80
CA HIS A 226 -27.85 5.50 -3.54
C HIS A 226 -28.19 4.00 -3.53
N PHE A 227 -28.56 3.42 -4.69
CA PHE A 227 -28.83 1.99 -4.82
C PHE A 227 -27.58 1.15 -4.56
N ASP A 228 -26.44 1.54 -5.13
CA ASP A 228 -25.15 0.84 -4.91
C ASP A 228 -24.69 0.95 -3.45
N TYR A 229 -24.90 2.12 -2.83
CA TYR A 229 -24.61 2.33 -1.42
C TYR A 229 -25.42 1.36 -0.56
N ARG A 230 -26.73 1.30 -0.79
CA ARG A 230 -27.64 0.40 -0.07
C ARG A 230 -27.25 -1.06 -0.25
N LEU A 231 -26.94 -1.49 -1.48
CA LEU A 231 -26.49 -2.86 -1.74
C LEU A 231 -25.19 -3.18 -1.00
N THR A 232 -24.25 -2.24 -0.94
CA THR A 232 -22.98 -2.41 -0.22
C THR A 232 -23.23 -2.55 1.28
N VAL A 233 -24.10 -1.72 1.86
CA VAL A 233 -24.50 -1.81 3.27
C VAL A 233 -25.19 -3.14 3.56
N GLU A 234 -26.14 -3.57 2.72
CA GLU A 234 -26.86 -4.85 2.89
C GLU A 234 -25.91 -6.05 2.83
N LYS A 235 -24.94 -6.04 1.91
CA LYS A 235 -23.88 -7.06 1.81
C LYS A 235 -23.04 -7.16 3.09
N ILE A 236 -22.53 -6.04 3.58
CA ILE A 236 -21.71 -6.01 4.81
C ILE A 236 -22.55 -6.42 6.02
N GLN A 237 -23.80 -5.93 6.09
CA GLN A 237 -24.73 -6.24 7.16
C GLN A 237 -25.05 -7.75 7.26
N ALA A 238 -25.07 -8.46 6.13
CA ALA A 238 -25.28 -9.91 6.09
C ALA A 238 -24.14 -10.71 6.73
N LEU A 239 -22.95 -10.12 6.89
CA LEU A 239 -21.78 -10.74 7.53
C LEU A 239 -21.77 -10.56 9.06
N ILE A 240 -22.72 -9.80 9.62
CA ILE A 240 -22.77 -9.47 11.04
C ILE A 240 -23.82 -10.35 11.75
N ASN A 241 -23.34 -11.31 12.53
CA ASN A 241 -24.18 -12.25 13.28
C ASN A 241 -24.74 -11.65 14.60
N LYS A 242 -24.03 -10.69 15.21
CA LYS A 242 -24.44 -10.09 16.49
C LYS A 242 -25.42 -8.94 16.28
N HIS A 243 -26.61 -9.04 16.87
CA HIS A 243 -27.69 -8.07 16.70
C HIS A 243 -27.29 -6.63 17.05
N ASP A 244 -26.65 -6.41 18.21
CA ASP A 244 -26.25 -5.06 18.65
C ASP A 244 -25.22 -4.44 17.70
N LEU A 245 -24.28 -5.26 17.21
CA LEU A 245 -23.28 -4.82 16.24
C LEU A 245 -23.91 -4.51 14.88
N LYS A 246 -24.94 -5.26 14.50
CA LYS A 246 -25.72 -5.02 13.27
C LYS A 246 -26.49 -3.70 13.36
N ALA A 247 -27.12 -3.42 14.51
CA ALA A 247 -27.82 -2.16 14.76
C ALA A 247 -26.84 -0.98 14.77
N PHE A 248 -25.69 -1.13 15.45
CA PHE A 248 -24.62 -0.14 15.45
C PHE A 248 -24.11 0.13 14.03
N PHE A 249 -23.79 -0.91 13.26
CA PHE A 249 -23.35 -0.79 11.87
C PHE A 249 -24.35 -0.03 10.99
N VAL A 250 -25.64 -0.38 11.08
CA VAL A 250 -26.71 0.31 10.32
C VAL A 250 -26.84 1.78 10.72
N GLN A 251 -26.66 2.09 12.01
CA GLN A 251 -26.68 3.49 12.46
C GLN A 251 -25.51 4.26 11.85
N VAL A 252 -24.29 3.72 11.93
CA VAL A 252 -23.10 4.38 11.39
C VAL A 252 -23.18 4.51 9.87
N SER A 253 -23.71 3.51 9.17
CA SER A 253 -23.86 3.59 7.70
C SER A 253 -24.88 4.65 7.28
N ARG A 254 -25.92 4.91 8.07
CA ARG A 254 -26.84 6.04 7.82
C ARG A 254 -26.16 7.38 8.06
N ASP A 255 -25.44 7.51 9.17
CA ASP A 255 -24.74 8.75 9.51
C ASP A 255 -23.66 9.08 8.45
N PHE A 256 -22.94 8.06 7.98
CA PHE A 256 -21.89 8.21 6.96
C PHE A 256 -22.44 8.51 5.56
N TYR A 257 -23.66 8.06 5.23
CA TYR A 257 -24.27 8.24 3.91
C TYR A 257 -24.33 9.71 3.48
N TYR A 258 -24.66 10.62 4.41
CA TYR A 258 -24.72 12.05 4.14
C TYR A 258 -23.39 12.61 3.60
N PHE A 259 -22.28 12.17 4.19
CA PHE A 259 -20.94 12.59 3.77
C PHE A 259 -20.56 11.96 2.43
N TRP A 260 -20.85 10.67 2.26
CA TRP A 260 -20.55 9.97 1.01
C TRP A 260 -21.33 10.57 -0.16
N ASN A 261 -22.63 10.85 0.00
CA ASN A 261 -23.46 11.43 -1.06
C ASN A 261 -22.99 12.83 -1.45
N ALA A 262 -22.69 13.69 -0.46
CA ALA A 262 -22.18 15.03 -0.72
C ALA A 262 -20.84 15.02 -1.50
N ASN A 263 -20.00 14.00 -1.27
CA ASN A 263 -18.74 13.81 -1.98
C ASN A 263 -18.95 13.15 -3.36
N ALA A 264 -19.97 12.30 -3.52
CA ALA A 264 -20.35 11.69 -4.79
C ALA A 264 -20.88 12.74 -5.79
N ASP A 265 -21.65 13.72 -5.33
CA ASP A 265 -22.17 14.81 -6.17
C ASP A 265 -21.03 15.72 -6.69
N GLN A 266 -19.99 15.98 -5.87
CA GLN A 266 -18.79 16.72 -6.29
C GLN A 266 -17.99 15.99 -7.38
N ASN A 267 -18.01 14.65 -7.38
CA ASN A 267 -17.36 13.82 -8.41
C ASN A 267 -18.20 13.68 -9.70
N GLN A 268 -19.47 14.12 -9.70
CA GLN A 268 -20.36 14.06 -10.87
C GLN A 268 -20.44 15.38 -11.63
N HIS A 269 -20.11 16.52 -11.01
CA HIS A 269 -20.11 17.84 -11.64
C HIS A 269 -18.83 18.65 -11.33
N PRO A 270 -17.72 18.44 -12.06
CA PRO A 270 -16.47 19.20 -11.86
C PRO A 270 -16.56 20.68 -12.28
N GLU A 271 -17.66 21.14 -12.88
CA GLU A 271 -17.83 22.51 -13.39
C GLU A 271 -18.21 23.55 -12.32
N TYR A 272 -18.37 23.14 -11.05
CA TYR A 272 -18.72 24.06 -9.94
C TYR A 272 -17.77 23.97 -8.75
N SER A 273 -16.47 23.79 -8.98
CA SER A 273 -15.46 24.11 -7.96
C SER A 273 -15.01 25.56 -8.14
N ILE A 274 -15.43 26.42 -7.21
CA ILE A 274 -14.83 27.75 -6.97
C ILE A 274 -13.58 27.55 -6.11
#